data_AF-A0A5J4IVH0-F1
#
_entry.id   AF-A0A5J4IVH0-F1
#
_cell.length_a   1.000
_cell.length_b   1.000
_cell.length_c   1.000
_cell.angle_alpha   90.00
_cell.angle_beta   90.00
_cell.angle_gamma   90.00
#
_symmetry.space_group_name_H-M   'P 1'
#
loop_
_entity.id
_entity.type
_entity.pdbx_description
1 polymer ?
#
loop_
_entity_poly.entity_id
_entity_poly.type
_entity_poly.pdbx_seq_one_letter_code
_entity_poly.pdbx_strand_id
1 'polypeptide(L)'
;MKLKVLFLLLIPFVMNAQDLHKHQWESRIIVISTPTFESSEAALQKSYLQTEVEKLAERKIKVYHVTNTGYTVDFNSEILMSQNSDS
;
A
#
# COMPACT_ATOMS: atom_id res chain seq x y z
N MET A 1 -54.96 6.69 -4.99
CA MET A 1 -53.55 6.25 -5.19
C MET A 1 -52.60 7.44 -5.35
N LYS A 2 -52.42 8.30 -4.33
CA LYS A 2 -51.55 9.49 -4.43
C LYS A 2 -50.71 9.79 -3.17
N LEU A 3 -50.57 8.82 -2.25
CA LEU A 3 -49.84 9.05 -0.99
C LEU A 3 -48.53 8.24 -0.85
N LYS A 4 -48.25 7.30 -1.76
CA LYS A 4 -47.03 6.47 -1.69
C LYS A 4 -45.75 7.19 -2.13
N VAL A 5 -45.87 8.33 -2.83
CA VAL A 5 -44.71 9.09 -3.33
C VAL A 5 -44.05 9.92 -2.21
N LEU A 6 -44.80 10.29 -1.17
CA LEU A 6 -44.30 11.14 -0.09
C LEU A 6 -43.28 10.42 0.83
N PHE A 7 -43.33 9.09 0.88
CA PHE A 7 -42.43 8.30 1.74
C PHE A 7 -41.00 8.22 1.20
N LEU A 8 -40.80 8.39 -0.12
CA LEU A 8 -39.47 8.33 -0.75
C LEU A 8 -38.62 9.59 -0.45
N LEU A 9 -39.27 10.71 -0.16
CA LEU A 9 -38.63 12.00 0.17
C LEU A 9 -38.15 12.09 1.62
N LEU A 10 -38.49 11.11 2.45
CA LEU A 10 -38.16 11.07 3.88
C LEU A 10 -36.92 10.23 4.19
N ILE A 11 -36.22 9.68 3.19
CA ILE A 11 -34.90 9.05 3.43
C ILE A 11 -33.95 10.18 3.83
N PRO A 12 -33.55 10.28 5.12
CA PRO A 12 -32.80 11.41 5.58
C PRO A 12 -31.39 11.37 4.99
N PHE A 13 -30.89 12.57 4.72
CA PHE A 13 -29.54 12.97 4.32
C PHE A 13 -28.42 12.56 5.29
N VAL A 14 -28.55 11.46 6.02
CA VAL A 14 -27.47 10.84 6.81
C VAL A 14 -26.53 10.04 5.90
N MET A 15 -26.21 10.60 4.74
CA MET A 15 -24.97 10.27 4.07
C MET A 15 -23.87 10.99 4.85
N ASN A 16 -23.31 10.32 5.85
CA ASN A 16 -21.97 10.67 6.29
C ASN A 16 -21.08 10.45 5.07
N ALA A 17 -20.78 11.52 4.32
CA ALA A 17 -19.72 11.48 3.34
C ALA A 17 -18.51 10.87 4.04
N GLN A 18 -17.90 9.85 3.42
CA GLN A 18 -16.74 9.20 4.04
C GLN A 18 -15.73 10.30 4.38
N ASP A 19 -15.37 10.38 5.65
CA ASP A 19 -14.38 11.35 6.10
C ASP A 19 -13.07 11.03 5.38
N LEU A 20 -12.72 11.89 4.42
CA LEU A 20 -11.55 11.69 3.57
C LEU A 20 -10.26 11.77 4.38
N HIS A 21 -10.28 12.39 5.57
CA HIS A 21 -9.16 12.34 6.51
C HIS A 21 -9.02 10.98 7.19
N LYS A 22 -10.09 10.20 7.33
CA LYS A 22 -10.05 8.82 7.86
C LYS A 22 -9.68 7.78 6.80
N HIS A 23 -9.72 8.13 5.52
CA HIS A 23 -9.11 7.29 4.50
C HIS A 23 -7.59 7.31 4.72
N GLN A 24 -7.01 6.14 4.97
CA GLN A 24 -5.56 5.95 5.08
C GLN A 24 -4.93 6.06 3.68
N TRP A 25 -4.90 7.28 3.13
CA TRP A 25 -4.30 7.60 1.84
C TRP A 25 -2.77 7.51 1.82
N GLU A 26 -2.17 7.23 2.98
CA GLU A 26 -0.73 6.99 3.14
C GLU A 26 -0.28 5.79 2.32
N SER A 27 1.01 5.77 2.00
CA SER A 27 1.59 4.68 1.21
C SER A 27 1.37 3.35 1.92
N ARG A 28 0.64 2.44 1.27
CA ARG A 28 0.57 1.04 1.68
C ARG A 28 1.92 0.41 1.39
N ILE A 29 2.38 -0.49 2.25
CA ILE A 29 3.70 -1.13 2.07
C ILE A 29 3.56 -2.63 1.86
N ILE A 30 4.37 -3.17 0.95
CA ILE A 30 4.69 -4.60 0.85
C ILE A 30 6.13 -4.74 1.30
N VAL A 31 6.39 -5.62 2.26
CA VAL A 31 7.74 -5.89 2.76
C VAL A 31 8.16 -7.30 2.34
N ILE A 32 9.23 -7.38 1.56
CA ILE A 32 9.97 -8.61 1.30
C ILE A 32 11.12 -8.61 2.30
N SER A 33 11.11 -9.55 3.24
CA SER A 33 12.12 -9.62 4.31
C SER A 33 12.96 -10.87 4.13
N THR A 34 14.27 -10.71 3.92
CA THR A 34 15.21 -11.83 3.80
C THR A 34 16.53 -11.50 4.49
N PRO A 35 17.34 -12.49 4.93
CA PRO A 35 18.60 -12.20 5.63
C PRO A 35 19.59 -11.35 4.80
N THR A 36 19.65 -11.59 3.49
CA THR A 36 20.53 -10.89 2.52
C THR A 36 19.77 -10.50 1.26
N PHE A 37 20.38 -9.68 0.40
CA PHE A 37 19.80 -9.28 -0.89
C PHE A 37 19.82 -10.39 -1.96
N GLU A 38 20.53 -11.49 -1.71
CA GLU A 38 20.80 -12.56 -2.68
C GLU A 38 19.76 -13.70 -2.66
N SER A 39 18.63 -13.57 -1.97
CA SER A 39 17.58 -14.59 -1.97
C SER A 39 16.92 -14.73 -3.34
N SER A 40 16.92 -15.96 -3.87
CA SER A 40 16.21 -16.32 -5.11
C SER A 40 14.70 -16.11 -4.99
N GLU A 41 14.12 -16.43 -3.84
CA GLU A 41 12.69 -16.25 -3.56
C GLU A 41 12.33 -14.76 -3.55
N ALA A 42 13.16 -13.92 -2.94
CA ALA A 42 12.97 -12.47 -2.95
C ALA A 42 13.12 -11.89 -4.37
N ALA A 43 14.06 -12.40 -5.17
CA ALA A 43 14.20 -11.99 -6.56
C ALA A 43 12.96 -12.36 -7.39
N LEU A 44 12.39 -13.56 -7.20
CA LEU A 44 11.15 -13.98 -7.86
C LEU A 44 9.97 -13.10 -7.45
N GLN A 45 9.78 -12.83 -6.16
CA GLN A 45 8.71 -11.95 -5.68
C GLN A 45 8.85 -10.53 -6.23
N LYS A 46 10.08 -9.99 -6.25
CA LYS A 46 10.36 -8.67 -6.85
C LYS A 46 10.05 -8.67 -8.35
N SER A 47 10.43 -9.71 -9.08
CA SER A 47 10.15 -9.80 -10.52
C SER A 47 8.65 -9.82 -10.81
N TYR A 48 7.86 -10.55 -10.02
CA TYR A 48 6.40 -10.56 -10.13
C TYR A 48 5.82 -9.16 -9.85
N LEU A 49 6.20 -8.53 -8.74
CA LEU A 49 5.72 -7.18 -8.41
C LEU A 49 6.15 -6.13 -9.46
N GLN A 50 7.31 -6.30 -10.10
CA GLN A 50 7.80 -5.40 -11.13
C GLN A 50 6.95 -5.47 -12.41
N THR A 51 6.31 -6.62 -12.70
CA THR A 51 5.33 -6.71 -13.79
C THR A 51 4.04 -5.95 -13.51
N GLU A 52 3.82 -5.53 -12.25
CA GLU A 52 2.58 -4.91 -11.76
C GLU A 52 2.80 -3.45 -11.30
N VAL A 53 3.87 -2.79 -11.74
CA VAL A 53 4.28 -1.43 -11.30
C VAL A 53 3.14 -0.42 -11.38
N GLU A 54 2.39 -0.39 -12.49
CA GLU A 54 1.27 0.54 -12.67
C GLU A 54 0.17 0.29 -11.64
N LYS A 55 -0.19 -0.97 -11.41
CA LYS A 55 -1.21 -1.37 -10.43
C LYS A 55 -0.79 -1.07 -8.99
N LEU A 56 0.51 -1.15 -8.70
CA LEU A 56 1.08 -0.76 -7.41
C LEU A 56 1.01 0.76 -7.22
N ALA A 57 1.38 1.53 -8.25
CA ALA A 57 1.34 2.99 -8.25
C ALA A 57 -0.09 3.54 -8.07
N GLU A 58 -1.07 3.03 -8.82
CA GLU A 58 -2.50 3.38 -8.68
C GLU A 58 -3.01 3.19 -7.25
N ARG A 59 -2.50 2.14 -6.58
CA ARG A 59 -2.86 1.80 -5.20
C ARG A 59 -1.99 2.49 -4.16
N LYS A 60 -1.06 3.36 -4.55
CA LYS A 60 -0.08 3.99 -3.64
C LYS A 60 0.69 2.95 -2.81
N ILE A 61 1.02 1.81 -3.41
CA ILE A 61 1.80 0.75 -2.76
C ILE A 61 3.28 0.98 -3.01
N LYS A 62 4.08 0.95 -1.94
CA LYS A 62 5.54 0.92 -1.96
C LYS A 62 6.03 -0.49 -1.67
N VAL A 63 7.05 -0.94 -2.38
CA VAL A 63 7.69 -2.24 -2.13
C VAL A 63 8.98 -2.00 -1.38
N TYR A 64 9.19 -2.66 -0.25
CA TYR A 64 10.45 -2.62 0.49
C TYR A 64 11.09 -3.99 0.43
N HIS A 65 12.36 -4.07 0.07
CA HIS A 65 13.16 -5.27 0.31
C HIS A 65 14.10 -4.99 1.48
N VAL A 66 13.80 -5.59 2.63
CA VAL A 66 14.54 -5.39 3.88
C VAL A 66 15.44 -6.59 4.14
N THR A 67 16.66 -6.29 4.57
CA THR A 67 17.68 -7.27 4.95
C THR A 67 18.39 -6.85 6.23
N ASN A 68 19.25 -7.72 6.75
CA ASN A 68 20.03 -7.42 7.95
C ASN A 68 20.99 -6.23 7.77
N THR A 69 21.38 -5.91 6.52
CA THR A 69 22.35 -4.86 6.23
C THR A 69 21.71 -3.55 5.75
N GLY A 70 20.41 -3.55 5.45
CA GLY A 70 19.74 -2.38 4.89
C GLY A 70 18.48 -2.75 4.11
N TYR A 71 17.96 -1.79 3.36
CA TYR A 71 16.74 -1.96 2.58
C TYR A 71 16.82 -1.25 1.23
N THR A 72 16.02 -1.71 0.27
CA THR A 72 15.73 -0.96 -0.96
C THR A 72 14.26 -0.59 -0.99
N VAL A 73 13.94 0.47 -1.76
CA VAL A 73 12.57 0.95 -1.96
C VAL A 73 12.20 0.81 -3.43
N ASP A 74 10.99 0.32 -3.65
CA ASP A 74 10.43 -0.10 -4.92
C ASP A 74 11.39 -1.04 -5.67
N PHE A 75 11.70 -0.73 -6.92
CA PHE A 75 12.61 -1.49 -7.77
C PHE A 75 13.94 -0.76 -7.98
N ASN A 76 14.29 0.16 -7.06
CA ASN A 76 15.59 0.82 -7.06
C ASN A 76 16.67 -0.14 -6.55
N SER A 77 17.87 -0.08 -7.15
CA SER A 77 19.05 -0.85 -6.75
C SER A 77 19.86 -0.17 -5.64
N GLU A 78 19.55 1.09 -5.29
CA GLU A 78 20.20 1.81 -4.20
C GLU A 78 19.85 1.17 -2.85
N ILE A 79 20.88 0.65 -2.17
CA ILE A 79 20.77 0.08 -0.83
C ILE A 79 20.88 1.22 0.19
N LEU A 80 19.81 1.40 0.95
CA LEU A 80 19.74 2.31 2.08
C LEU A 80 20.10 1.56 3.36
N MET A 81 21.12 2.04 4.07
CA MET A 81 21.55 1.41 5.32
C MET A 81 20.54 1.69 6.42
N SER A 82 20.21 0.67 7.21
CA SER A 82 19.42 0.85 8.43
C SER A 82 20.26 1.63 9.44
N GLN A 83 19.84 2.84 9.81
CA GLN A 83 20.51 3.63 10.85
C GLN A 83 20.19 3.16 12.27
N ASN A 84 19.47 2.04 12.42
CA ASN A 84 19.32 1.39 13.71
C ASN A 84 20.61 0.62 14.04
N SER A 85 21.66 1.36 14.42
CA SER A 85 22.73 0.81 15.21
C SER A 85 22.20 0.66 16.63
N ASP A 86 22.03 -0.58 17.09
CA ASP A 86 21.67 -0.89 18.48
C ASP A 86 22.55 -0.06 19.44
N SER A 87 21.89 0.67 20.33
CA SER A 87 22.50 1.38 21.46
C SER A 87 22.61 0.44 22.65
#